data_AF-A0A7H0FWU7-F1
#
_entry.id   AF-A0A7H0FWU7-F1
#
_cell.length_a   1.000
_cell.length_b   1.000
_cell.length_c   1.000
_cell.angle_alpha   90.00
_cell.angle_beta   90.00
_cell.angle_gamma   90.00
#
_symmetry.space_group_name_H-M   'P 1'
#
loop_
_entity.id
_entity.type
_entity.pdbx_description
1 polymer ?
#
loop_
_entity_poly.entity_id
_entity_poly.type
_entity_poly.pdbx_seq_one_letter_code
_entity_poly.pdbx_strand_id
1 'polypeptide(L)'
;MDGDHVPELIRLGGSSAGLAQAQGIAAQAMAAAGLPAFPKNACAANLSALLQLAGLDFPMTFGAGKLAYMLGGKFDSRRWVHVRAGDQIEGDVGVTYDNDTSIPGSDHIYLVVKRVDTDRMVIADNQATQPHERFVSGKGKTPTEYFLRAPTMAYVLRSVPEAVEVPDILRLAEASDIAQYDWNQRGQAPKGYIKGMALAFADAYARLKGGEAVAQEMGREIGEPATDALAWYRNHFAQAGFAAPATASDRLRQLFVMLVGLGMRESSGRYCEGRDRSASNTSANTAEAGLFQMSYDLCLALPSLQRLMETYGNSTTLAEVFREGVRCKASDWENHGRGHGMEFQRLTKACPAFAVDCAAVALRARRKHWGPINKRAAEVRLECDSLLLAVQQLVDAA
;
A
#
# COMPACT_ATOMS: atom_id res chain seq x y z
N MET A 1 17.92 6.57 -2.47
CA MET A 1 16.86 6.29 -1.48
C MET A 1 17.48 5.83 -0.18
N ASP A 2 16.75 5.86 0.93
CA ASP A 2 17.29 5.45 2.24
C ASP A 2 17.89 4.05 2.23
N GLY A 3 17.27 3.14 1.47
CA GLY A 3 17.76 1.78 1.28
C GLY A 3 19.17 1.69 0.71
N ASP A 4 19.65 2.71 -0.02
CA ASP A 4 21.00 2.73 -0.60
C ASP A 4 22.07 2.99 0.48
N HIS A 5 21.68 3.54 1.63
CA HIS A 5 22.56 3.79 2.77
C HIS A 5 22.55 2.65 3.79
N VAL A 6 21.65 1.67 3.65
CA VAL A 6 21.53 0.54 4.59
C VAL A 6 22.81 -0.29 4.71
N PRO A 7 23.56 -0.60 3.63
CA PRO A 7 24.83 -1.32 3.78
C PRO A 7 25.83 -0.60 4.68
N GLU A 8 25.92 0.73 4.55
CA GLU A 8 26.80 1.55 5.38
C GLU A 8 26.29 1.65 6.83
N LEU A 9 24.97 1.78 7.00
CA LEU A 9 24.32 1.76 8.31
C LEU A 9 24.62 0.45 9.07
N ILE A 10 24.51 -0.69 8.39
CA ILE A 10 24.87 -2.01 8.94
C ILE A 10 26.37 -2.07 9.26
N ARG A 11 27.24 -1.58 8.37
CA ARG A 11 28.70 -1.56 8.59
C ARG A 11 29.07 -0.76 9.85
N LEU A 12 28.48 0.42 10.01
CA LEU A 12 28.71 1.30 11.16
C LEU A 12 28.18 0.65 12.44
N GLY A 13 26.91 0.25 12.45
CA GLY A 13 26.27 -0.36 13.60
C GLY A 13 26.89 -1.69 14.00
N GLY A 14 27.37 -2.48 13.03
CA GLY A 14 27.98 -3.80 13.25
C GLY A 14 29.43 -3.77 13.73
N SER A 15 30.04 -2.59 13.90
CA SER A 15 31.42 -2.44 14.35
C SER A 15 31.51 -1.67 15.66
N SER A 16 32.41 -2.10 16.57
CA SER A 16 32.62 -1.40 17.84
C SER A 16 33.08 0.05 17.64
N ALA A 17 33.88 0.31 16.60
CA ALA A 17 34.34 1.66 16.27
C ALA A 17 33.20 2.57 15.77
N GLY A 18 32.38 2.08 14.84
CA GLY A 18 31.23 2.84 14.32
C GLY A 18 30.18 3.08 15.40
N LEU A 19 29.91 2.08 16.24
CA LEU A 19 29.00 2.23 17.38
C LEU A 19 29.54 3.24 18.40
N ALA A 20 30.82 3.16 18.77
CA ALA A 20 31.43 4.14 19.69
C ALA A 20 31.38 5.57 19.14
N GLN A 21 31.57 5.75 17.83
CA GLN A 21 31.45 7.05 17.16
C GLN A 21 30.02 7.59 17.26
N ALA A 22 29.01 6.77 16.95
CA ALA A 22 27.61 7.15 17.05
C ALA A 22 27.20 7.50 18.50
N GLN A 23 27.67 6.70 19.47
CA GLN A 23 27.42 6.94 20.90
C GLN A 23 28.07 8.26 21.37
N GLY A 24 29.26 8.59 20.88
CA GLY A 24 29.91 9.87 21.14
C GLY A 24 29.10 11.07 20.63
N ILE A 25 28.60 11.00 19.39
CA ILE A 25 27.73 12.04 18.80
C ILE A 25 26.43 12.16 19.59
N ALA A 26 25.79 11.03 19.93
CA ALA A 26 24.57 11.02 20.72
C ALA A 26 24.78 11.61 22.12
N ALA A 27 25.88 11.27 22.81
CA ALA A 27 26.21 11.81 24.13
C ALA A 27 26.40 13.33 24.10
N GLN A 28 27.10 13.86 23.08
CA GLN A 28 27.27 15.30 22.89
C GLN A 28 25.92 16.00 22.63
N ALA A 29 25.08 15.43 21.77
CA ALA A 29 23.76 15.98 21.48
C ALA A 29 22.83 15.98 22.70
N MET A 30 22.85 14.90 23.51
CA MET A 30 22.06 14.83 24.75
C MET A 30 22.53 15.85 25.78
N ALA A 31 23.85 16.02 25.95
CA ALA A 31 24.40 17.03 26.85
C ALA A 31 24.02 18.45 26.41
N ALA A 32 24.12 18.75 25.11
CA ALA A 32 23.72 20.05 24.55
C ALA A 32 22.22 20.34 24.73
N ALA A 33 21.38 19.30 24.72
CA ALA A 33 19.94 19.42 24.93
C ALA A 33 19.52 19.42 26.42
N GLY A 34 20.47 19.33 27.36
CA GLY A 34 20.18 19.26 28.80
C GLY A 34 19.45 17.97 29.22
N LEU A 35 19.58 16.89 28.43
CA LEU A 35 18.97 15.60 28.69
C LEU A 35 19.83 14.75 29.65
N PRO A 36 19.29 13.65 30.24
CA PRO A 36 20.06 12.75 31.07
C PRO A 36 21.36 12.28 30.40
N ALA A 37 22.39 12.02 31.20
CA ALA A 37 23.66 11.52 30.68
C ALA A 37 23.49 10.18 29.95
N PHE A 38 24.18 10.04 28.81
CA PHE A 38 24.29 8.79 28.07
C PHE A 38 24.80 7.66 28.99
N PRO A 39 24.30 6.42 28.89
CA PRO A 39 23.38 5.88 27.87
C PRO A 39 21.90 6.01 28.19
N LYS A 40 21.50 6.65 29.30
CA LYS A 40 20.10 6.61 29.75
C LYS A 40 19.16 7.31 28.75
N ASN A 41 18.13 6.61 28.29
CA ASN A 41 17.12 7.09 27.33
C ASN A 41 17.71 7.62 26.01
N ALA A 42 18.85 7.06 25.59
CA ALA A 42 19.62 7.54 24.44
C ALA A 42 19.39 6.73 23.15
N CYS A 43 18.47 5.77 23.13
CA CYS A 43 18.27 4.85 22.00
C CYS A 43 18.01 5.57 20.67
N ALA A 44 17.08 6.54 20.67
CA ALA A 44 16.77 7.35 19.50
C ALA A 44 17.93 8.27 19.07
N ALA A 45 18.65 8.86 20.02
CA ALA A 45 19.79 9.73 19.72
C ALA A 45 20.94 8.92 19.09
N ASN A 46 21.22 7.73 19.63
CA ASN A 46 22.21 6.80 19.10
C ASN A 46 21.85 6.34 17.68
N LEU A 47 20.61 5.94 17.44
CA LEU A 47 20.17 5.54 16.10
C LEU A 47 20.18 6.72 15.13
N SER A 48 19.78 7.92 15.55
CA SER A 48 19.88 9.14 14.72
C SER A 48 21.33 9.40 14.29
N ALA A 49 22.31 9.26 15.20
CA ALA A 49 23.71 9.41 14.89
C ALA A 49 24.21 8.35 13.88
N LEU A 50 23.78 7.09 14.02
CA LEU A 50 24.08 6.03 13.05
C LEU A 50 23.51 6.36 11.66
N LEU A 51 22.26 6.83 11.59
CA LEU A 51 21.63 7.22 10.33
C LEU A 51 22.40 8.38 9.65
N GLN A 52 22.77 9.41 10.42
CA GLN A 52 23.55 10.54 9.93
C GLN A 52 24.94 10.11 9.42
N LEU A 53 25.65 9.27 10.18
CA LEU A 53 26.95 8.74 9.78
C LEU A 53 26.87 7.90 8.50
N ALA A 54 25.75 7.19 8.28
CA ALA A 54 25.49 6.45 7.05
C ALA A 54 25.17 7.35 5.84
N GLY A 55 25.14 8.67 6.02
CA GLY A 55 24.84 9.64 4.97
C GLY A 55 23.35 9.92 4.77
N LEU A 56 22.49 9.48 5.70
CA LEU A 56 21.08 9.86 5.68
C LEU A 56 20.93 11.25 6.29
N ASP A 57 20.42 12.20 5.50
CA ASP A 57 20.03 13.51 6.00
C ASP A 57 18.81 13.36 6.93
N PHE A 58 19.10 13.17 8.22
CA PHE A 58 18.12 12.87 9.25
C PHE A 58 18.43 13.71 10.49
N PRO A 59 17.46 14.43 11.07
CA PRO A 59 17.73 15.28 12.23
C PRO A 59 17.99 14.45 13.48
N MET A 60 18.86 14.96 14.35
CA MET A 60 19.10 14.36 15.66
C MET A 60 17.79 14.31 16.45
N THR A 61 17.32 13.11 16.77
CA THR A 61 16.00 12.90 17.35
C THR A 61 16.11 12.22 18.71
N PHE A 62 15.36 12.75 19.69
CA PHE A 62 15.23 12.20 21.03
C PHE A 62 13.84 11.56 21.18
N GLY A 63 13.77 10.40 21.83
CA GLY A 63 12.55 9.61 22.01
C GLY A 63 12.31 8.57 20.90
N ALA A 64 12.16 7.30 21.31
CA ALA A 64 12.01 6.18 20.37
C ALA A 64 10.74 6.28 19.51
N GLY A 65 9.58 6.58 20.11
CA GLY A 65 8.34 6.77 19.36
C GLY A 65 8.40 7.90 18.32
N LYS A 66 9.07 9.01 18.64
CA LYS A 66 9.27 10.12 17.69
C LYS A 66 10.16 9.69 16.52
N LEU A 67 11.26 8.98 16.79
CA LEU A 67 12.13 8.49 15.74
C LEU A 67 11.44 7.44 14.85
N ALA A 68 10.69 6.51 15.45
CA ALA A 68 9.88 5.53 14.72
C ALA A 68 8.85 6.23 13.81
N TYR A 69 8.17 7.26 14.31
CA TYR A 69 7.27 8.10 13.51
C TYR A 69 7.99 8.82 12.36
N MET A 70 9.20 9.34 12.58
CA MET A 70 9.95 10.01 11.52
C MET A 70 10.49 9.02 10.47
N LEU A 71 10.75 7.77 10.85
CA LEU A 71 11.16 6.72 9.91
C LEU A 71 9.96 6.17 9.13
N GLY A 72 8.94 5.66 9.80
CA GLY A 72 7.81 4.93 9.21
C GLY A 72 6.42 5.52 9.46
N GLY A 73 6.32 6.70 10.06
CA GLY A 73 5.06 7.37 10.34
C GLY A 73 4.37 7.95 9.10
N LYS A 74 3.21 8.55 9.33
CA LYS A 74 2.23 8.87 8.27
C LYS A 74 2.44 10.21 7.55
N PHE A 75 3.06 11.21 8.21
CA PHE A 75 3.33 12.56 7.66
C PHE A 75 4.77 12.97 7.94
N ASP A 76 5.41 13.64 6.96
CA ASP A 76 6.80 14.13 7.02
C ASP A 76 7.82 13.08 7.52
N SER A 77 7.59 11.82 7.14
CA SER A 77 8.45 10.69 7.45
C SER A 77 9.29 10.26 6.24
N ARG A 78 10.26 9.39 6.50
CA ARG A 78 11.11 8.76 5.48
C ARG A 78 10.44 7.59 4.76
N ARG A 79 9.18 7.27 5.11
CA ARG A 79 8.38 6.19 4.50
C ARG A 79 9.02 4.81 4.56
N TRP A 80 9.72 4.51 5.67
CA TRP A 80 10.16 3.16 5.96
C TRP A 80 8.95 2.27 6.20
N VAL A 81 9.00 1.05 5.70
CA VAL A 81 7.85 0.15 5.66
C VAL A 81 7.78 -0.67 6.93
N HIS A 82 6.57 -0.81 7.47
CA HIS A 82 6.32 -1.70 8.60
C HIS A 82 6.49 -3.16 8.18
N VAL A 83 7.37 -3.85 8.89
CA VAL A 83 7.66 -5.27 8.74
C VAL A 83 7.20 -5.99 10.00
N ARG A 84 6.57 -7.14 9.83
CA ARG A 84 6.06 -7.94 10.94
C ARG A 84 7.21 -8.48 11.78
N ALA A 85 6.98 -8.57 13.09
CA ALA A 85 7.85 -9.30 13.99
C ALA A 85 8.02 -10.75 13.50
N GLY A 86 9.27 -11.18 13.26
CA GLY A 86 9.58 -12.48 12.66
C GLY A 86 10.17 -12.40 11.25
N ASP A 87 9.88 -11.31 10.54
CA ASP A 87 10.28 -11.09 9.14
C ASP A 87 11.47 -10.13 8.99
N GLN A 88 12.13 -9.79 10.10
CA GLN A 88 13.25 -8.86 10.12
C GLN A 88 14.43 -9.36 9.26
N ILE A 89 15.17 -8.42 8.70
CA ILE A 89 16.46 -8.67 8.01
C ILE A 89 17.52 -7.69 8.52
N GLU A 90 18.76 -7.84 8.06
CA GLU A 90 19.79 -6.82 8.31
C GLU A 90 19.38 -5.45 7.78
N GLY A 91 19.59 -4.41 8.58
CA GLY A 91 19.25 -3.03 8.24
C GLY A 91 17.87 -2.58 8.69
N ASP A 92 17.00 -3.51 9.12
CA ASP A 92 15.73 -3.13 9.72
C ASP A 92 15.92 -2.43 11.07
N VAL A 93 14.99 -1.54 11.41
CA VAL A 93 14.94 -0.87 12.72
C VAL A 93 13.83 -1.50 13.55
N GLY A 94 14.17 -2.12 14.67
CA GLY A 94 13.20 -2.72 15.58
C GLY A 94 12.62 -1.68 16.53
N VAL A 95 11.29 -1.72 16.71
CA VAL A 95 10.54 -0.83 17.60
C VAL A 95 9.83 -1.68 18.64
N THR A 96 10.05 -1.40 19.92
CA THR A 96 9.41 -2.15 21.02
C THR A 96 8.12 -1.51 21.47
N TYR A 97 7.20 -2.35 21.94
CA TYR A 97 5.96 -1.92 22.57
C TYR A 97 6.25 -1.14 23.86
N ASP A 98 5.41 -0.19 24.24
CA ASP A 98 5.51 0.44 25.56
C ASP A 98 4.65 -0.28 26.58
N ASN A 99 5.28 -0.80 27.63
CA ASN A 99 4.57 -1.43 28.73
C ASN A 99 3.96 -0.39 29.70
N ASP A 100 4.32 0.89 29.59
CA ASP A 100 3.75 1.98 30.36
C ASP A 100 2.52 2.57 29.65
N THR A 101 1.33 2.15 30.10
CA THR A 101 0.05 2.65 29.55
C THR A 101 -0.22 4.14 29.83
N SER A 102 0.62 4.83 30.61
CA SER A 102 0.41 6.24 30.99
C SER A 102 0.97 7.25 29.97
N ILE A 103 1.93 6.85 29.13
CA ILE A 103 2.50 7.69 28.07
C ILE A 103 2.51 6.88 26.77
N PRO A 104 1.64 7.18 25.79
CA PRO A 104 1.65 6.46 24.53
C PRO A 104 2.95 6.70 23.73
N GLY A 105 3.77 5.67 23.49
CA GLY A 105 4.85 5.70 22.49
C GLY A 105 5.97 4.70 22.76
N SER A 106 6.66 4.20 21.74
CA SER A 106 7.64 3.11 21.84
C SER A 106 8.69 3.27 22.96
N ASP A 107 8.94 2.20 23.73
CA ASP A 107 9.91 2.13 24.84
C ASP A 107 11.37 2.15 24.35
N HIS A 108 11.65 1.43 23.27
CA HIS A 108 13.01 1.26 22.75
C HIS A 108 13.04 1.17 21.22
N ILE A 109 14.16 1.60 20.62
CA ILE A 109 14.41 1.52 19.19
C ILE A 109 15.88 1.16 18.93
N TYR A 110 16.13 0.28 17.97
CA TYR A 110 17.47 -0.25 17.70
C TYR A 110 17.62 -0.70 16.24
N LEU A 111 18.86 -0.83 15.78
CA LEU A 111 19.20 -1.32 14.43
C LEU A 111 19.48 -2.82 14.46
N VAL A 112 18.91 -3.58 13.53
CA VAL A 112 19.27 -4.99 13.28
C VAL A 112 20.52 -5.02 12.39
N VAL A 113 21.63 -5.54 12.92
CA VAL A 113 22.89 -5.66 12.15
C VAL A 113 23.11 -7.06 11.59
N LYS A 114 22.48 -8.08 12.18
CA LYS A 114 22.49 -9.45 11.69
C LYS A 114 21.20 -10.17 12.05
N ARG A 115 20.55 -10.81 11.08
CA ARG A 115 19.49 -11.77 11.38
C ARG A 115 20.11 -13.14 11.68
N VAL A 116 19.66 -13.80 12.74
CA VAL A 116 20.06 -15.19 13.01
C VAL A 116 18.93 -16.15 12.67
N ASP A 117 17.71 -15.87 13.13
CA ASP A 117 16.50 -16.60 12.77
C ASP A 117 15.26 -15.67 12.87
N THR A 118 14.05 -16.21 13.02
CA THR A 118 12.82 -15.43 13.17
C THR A 118 12.70 -14.74 14.54
N ASP A 119 13.37 -15.24 15.57
CA ASP A 119 13.32 -14.65 16.92
C ASP A 119 14.65 -14.00 17.30
N ARG A 120 15.80 -14.59 16.95
CA ARG A 120 17.13 -14.13 17.35
C ARG A 120 17.79 -13.24 16.31
N MET A 121 18.43 -12.18 16.79
CA MET A 121 19.17 -11.20 15.98
C MET A 121 20.32 -10.58 16.77
N VAL A 122 21.28 -10.01 16.04
CA VAL A 122 22.31 -9.12 16.60
C VAL A 122 21.91 -7.70 16.29
N ILE A 123 21.94 -6.82 17.29
CA ILE A 123 21.50 -5.43 17.18
C ILE A 123 22.59 -4.45 17.61
N ALA A 124 22.42 -3.20 17.18
CA ALA A 124 23.18 -2.06 17.66
C ALA A 124 22.24 -1.02 18.30
N ASP A 125 22.55 -0.61 19.53
CA ASP A 125 21.84 0.43 20.27
C ASP A 125 22.76 1.15 21.27
N ASN A 126 22.17 1.92 22.18
CA ASN A 126 22.88 2.68 23.22
C ASN A 126 23.29 1.86 24.46
N GLN A 127 22.81 0.62 24.62
CA GLN A 127 22.93 -0.14 25.87
C GLN A 127 24.25 -0.91 25.99
N ALA A 128 24.96 -1.13 24.87
CA ALA A 128 26.22 -1.85 24.84
C ALA A 128 27.25 -1.13 23.95
N THR A 129 28.54 -1.32 24.25
CA THR A 129 29.65 -0.77 23.46
C THR A 129 29.97 -1.59 22.20
N GLN A 130 29.33 -2.74 22.05
CA GLN A 130 29.45 -3.64 20.90
C GLN A 130 28.05 -4.15 20.51
N PRO A 131 27.85 -4.58 19.24
CA PRO A 131 26.63 -5.26 18.85
C PRO A 131 26.40 -6.49 19.72
N HIS A 132 25.15 -6.71 20.11
CA HIS A 132 24.79 -7.78 21.04
C HIS A 132 23.49 -8.45 20.63
N GLU A 133 23.23 -9.61 21.23
CA GLU A 133 22.03 -10.39 20.92
C GLU A 133 20.76 -9.73 21.47
N ARG A 134 19.69 -9.79 20.67
CA ARG A 134 18.32 -9.48 21.09
C ARG A 134 17.36 -10.47 20.48
N PHE A 135 16.19 -10.59 21.11
CA PHE A 135 15.11 -11.46 20.66
C PHE A 135 13.86 -10.64 20.34
N VAL A 136 13.19 -10.99 19.23
CA VAL A 136 11.90 -10.41 18.83
C VAL A 136 10.88 -10.58 19.94
N SER A 137 10.81 -11.79 20.51
CA SER A 137 9.95 -12.13 21.66
C SER A 137 10.31 -11.43 22.97
N GLY A 138 11.41 -10.68 23.02
CA GLY A 138 11.84 -9.93 24.20
C GLY A 138 12.66 -10.74 25.21
N LYS A 139 12.44 -12.04 25.41
CA LYS A 139 13.16 -12.93 26.37
C LYS A 139 13.74 -12.22 27.62
N GLY A 140 12.87 -11.59 28.42
CA GLY A 140 13.26 -10.84 29.63
C GLY A 140 13.55 -9.34 29.42
N LYS A 141 13.36 -8.85 28.20
CA LYS A 141 13.30 -7.45 27.79
C LYS A 141 11.94 -7.18 27.13
N THR A 142 11.65 -5.91 26.85
CA THR A 142 10.46 -5.50 26.12
C THR A 142 10.44 -6.13 24.71
N PRO A 143 9.37 -6.86 24.35
CA PRO A 143 9.21 -7.47 23.03
C PRO A 143 9.18 -6.42 21.91
N THR A 144 9.57 -6.87 20.72
CA THR A 144 9.53 -6.04 19.51
C THR A 144 8.14 -6.11 18.91
N GLU A 145 7.51 -4.96 18.71
CA GLU A 145 6.16 -4.88 18.16
C GLU A 145 6.20 -5.01 16.64
N TYR A 146 7.09 -4.24 16.01
CA TYR A 146 7.28 -4.25 14.56
C TYR A 146 8.71 -3.79 14.20
N PHE A 147 9.03 -3.97 12.93
CA PHE A 147 10.26 -3.48 12.32
C PHE A 147 9.95 -2.41 11.29
N LEU A 148 10.90 -1.53 11.03
CA LEU A 148 10.86 -0.53 9.97
C LEU A 148 11.96 -0.84 8.97
N ARG A 149 11.61 -0.96 7.70
CA ARG A 149 12.54 -1.26 6.60
C ARG A 149 12.69 -0.07 5.68
N ALA A 150 13.93 0.35 5.45
CA ALA A 150 14.23 1.41 4.52
C ALA A 150 13.75 1.05 3.10
N PRO A 151 13.08 1.97 2.37
CA PRO A 151 12.72 1.71 0.99
C PRO A 151 13.99 1.65 0.13
N THR A 152 14.21 0.52 -0.54
CA THR A 152 15.23 0.39 -1.59
C THR A 152 14.61 0.67 -2.95
N MET A 153 15.41 1.07 -3.95
CA MET A 153 14.91 1.14 -5.34
C MET A 153 14.32 -0.21 -5.78
N ALA A 154 14.91 -1.31 -5.31
CA ALA A 154 14.36 -2.65 -5.49
C ALA A 154 13.00 -2.86 -4.81
N TYR A 155 12.71 -2.23 -3.67
CA TYR A 155 11.42 -2.36 -2.97
C TYR A 155 10.28 -1.58 -3.66
N VAL A 156 10.58 -0.41 -4.25
CA VAL A 156 9.61 0.32 -5.09
C VAL A 156 9.32 -0.43 -6.41
N LEU A 157 10.25 -1.30 -6.83
CA LEU A 157 10.12 -2.16 -8.01
C LEU A 157 9.66 -3.60 -7.69
N ARG A 158 9.62 -4.03 -6.42
CA ARG A 158 9.28 -5.41 -5.99
C ARG A 158 7.90 -5.53 -5.35
N SER A 159 6.88 -5.14 -6.10
CA SER A 159 5.58 -5.85 -6.12
C SER A 159 5.23 -6.40 -7.51
N VAL A 160 6.23 -6.51 -8.40
CA VAL A 160 6.10 -7.18 -9.70
C VAL A 160 7.27 -8.17 -9.84
N PRO A 161 7.06 -9.43 -10.25
CA PRO A 161 8.15 -10.37 -10.49
C PRO A 161 9.11 -9.86 -11.58
N GLU A 162 10.38 -10.25 -11.43
CA GLU A 162 11.59 -9.70 -12.06
C GLU A 162 11.75 -9.97 -13.57
N ALA A 163 10.67 -10.32 -14.28
CA ALA A 163 10.67 -10.45 -15.75
C ALA A 163 9.47 -9.80 -16.46
N VAL A 164 8.65 -8.98 -15.78
CA VAL A 164 7.76 -8.03 -16.46
C VAL A 164 8.25 -6.62 -16.24
N GLU A 165 8.84 -6.02 -17.27
CA GLU A 165 9.08 -4.59 -17.24
C GLU A 165 7.72 -3.89 -17.30
N VAL A 166 7.38 -3.10 -16.27
CA VAL A 166 6.25 -2.14 -16.27
C VAL A 166 6.06 -1.44 -17.64
N PRO A 167 7.15 -1.00 -18.33
CA PRO A 167 7.09 -0.55 -19.72
C PRO A 167 6.28 -1.42 -20.70
N ASP A 168 6.38 -2.75 -20.64
CA ASP A 168 5.67 -3.65 -21.56
C ASP A 168 4.17 -3.68 -21.31
N ILE A 169 3.74 -3.69 -20.04
CA ILE A 169 2.31 -3.60 -19.69
C ILE A 169 1.74 -2.26 -20.17
N LEU A 170 2.48 -1.16 -19.94
CA LEU A 170 2.06 0.17 -20.38
C LEU A 170 1.93 0.27 -21.90
N ARG A 171 2.87 -0.33 -22.64
CA ARG A 171 2.87 -0.39 -24.11
C ARG A 171 1.71 -1.25 -24.63
N LEU A 172 1.46 -2.42 -24.03
CA LEU A 172 0.31 -3.26 -24.37
C LEU A 172 -1.01 -2.51 -24.14
N ALA A 173 -1.15 -1.86 -22.99
CA ALA A 173 -2.35 -1.10 -22.66
C ALA A 173 -2.59 0.06 -23.65
N GLU A 174 -1.55 0.81 -24.02
CA GLU A 174 -1.69 1.91 -25.00
C GLU A 174 -2.06 1.42 -26.41
N ALA A 175 -1.53 0.28 -26.82
CA ALA A 175 -1.79 -0.30 -28.14
C ALA A 175 -3.08 -1.13 -28.22
N SER A 176 -3.77 -1.36 -27.10
CA SER A 176 -4.93 -2.23 -27.04
C SER A 176 -6.19 -1.63 -27.67
N ASP A 177 -7.05 -2.49 -28.23
CA ASP A 177 -8.33 -2.07 -28.81
C ASP A 177 -9.24 -1.39 -27.77
N ILE A 178 -9.19 -1.84 -26.52
CA ILE A 178 -9.97 -1.25 -25.43
C ILE A 178 -9.55 0.20 -25.10
N ALA A 179 -8.31 0.60 -25.43
CA ALA A 179 -7.86 1.98 -25.28
C ALA A 179 -8.48 2.94 -26.30
N GLN A 180 -8.94 2.43 -27.44
CA GLN A 180 -9.60 3.22 -28.49
C GLN A 180 -11.13 3.10 -28.44
N TYR A 181 -11.66 2.22 -27.58
CA TYR A 181 -13.08 1.97 -27.47
C TYR A 181 -13.85 3.21 -27.02
N ASP A 182 -14.93 3.52 -27.72
CA ASP A 182 -15.86 4.60 -27.38
C ASP A 182 -16.97 4.08 -26.46
N TRP A 183 -16.87 4.44 -25.18
CA TRP A 183 -17.79 3.96 -24.14
C TRP A 183 -19.12 4.69 -24.21
N ASN A 184 -20.22 3.95 -24.15
CA ASN A 184 -21.54 4.50 -24.41
C ASN A 184 -21.89 5.62 -23.40
N GLN A 185 -22.14 6.82 -23.93
CA GLN A 185 -22.40 8.06 -23.17
C GLN A 185 -21.27 8.47 -22.21
N ARG A 186 -20.04 8.03 -22.50
CA ARG A 186 -18.84 8.30 -21.69
C ARG A 186 -17.64 8.72 -22.53
N GLY A 187 -17.62 8.41 -23.82
CA GLY A 187 -16.51 8.75 -24.70
C GLY A 187 -15.36 7.74 -24.57
N GLN A 188 -14.21 8.10 -25.13
CA GLN A 188 -13.00 7.31 -24.95
C GLN A 188 -12.42 7.44 -23.54
N ALA A 189 -11.85 6.35 -23.03
CA ALA A 189 -11.16 6.34 -21.74
C ALA A 189 -9.91 7.25 -21.76
N PRO A 190 -9.58 7.93 -20.65
CA PRO A 190 -8.28 8.59 -20.51
C PRO A 190 -7.13 7.58 -20.69
N LYS A 191 -6.03 7.99 -21.32
CA LYS A 191 -4.87 7.10 -21.56
C LYS A 191 -4.37 6.41 -20.27
N GLY A 192 -4.26 7.18 -19.21
CA GLY A 192 -3.82 6.71 -17.90
C GLY A 192 -4.77 5.70 -17.25
N TYR A 193 -6.05 5.72 -17.62
CA TYR A 193 -7.05 4.82 -17.06
C TYR A 193 -6.80 3.37 -17.48
N ILE A 194 -6.67 3.10 -18.78
CA ILE A 194 -6.46 1.74 -19.28
C ILE A 194 -5.07 1.21 -18.85
N LYS A 195 -4.04 2.05 -18.94
CA LYS A 195 -2.70 1.75 -18.41
C LYS A 195 -2.72 1.38 -16.92
N GLY A 196 -3.40 2.20 -16.13
CA GLY A 196 -3.52 2.02 -14.69
C GLY A 196 -4.29 0.77 -14.30
N MET A 197 -5.41 0.48 -14.98
CA MET A 197 -6.19 -0.73 -14.75
C MET A 197 -5.42 -2.00 -15.14
N ALA A 198 -4.61 -1.96 -16.22
CA ALA A 198 -3.74 -3.06 -16.61
C ALA A 198 -2.66 -3.35 -15.54
N LEU A 199 -2.00 -2.32 -15.01
CA LEU A 199 -1.03 -2.48 -13.93
C LEU A 199 -1.67 -2.96 -12.63
N ALA A 200 -2.86 -2.45 -12.28
CA ALA A 200 -3.58 -2.91 -11.10
C ALA A 200 -3.99 -4.38 -11.23
N PHE A 201 -4.38 -4.85 -12.43
CA PHE A 201 -4.62 -6.26 -12.68
C PHE A 201 -3.35 -7.09 -12.54
N ALA A 202 -2.23 -6.64 -13.11
CA ALA A 202 -0.96 -7.35 -13.01
C ALA A 202 -0.54 -7.57 -11.56
N ASP A 203 -0.62 -6.52 -10.73
CA ASP A 203 -0.33 -6.57 -9.31
C ASP A 203 -1.29 -7.51 -8.54
N ALA A 204 -2.60 -7.38 -8.76
CA ALA A 204 -3.59 -8.26 -8.14
C ALA A 204 -3.41 -9.73 -8.55
N TYR A 205 -3.04 -9.99 -9.80
CA TYR A 205 -2.79 -11.32 -10.34
C TYR A 205 -1.51 -11.94 -9.75
N ALA A 206 -0.43 -11.17 -9.66
CA ALA A 206 0.80 -11.60 -9.00
C ALA A 206 0.55 -11.93 -7.52
N ARG A 207 -0.21 -11.08 -6.81
CA ARG A 207 -0.65 -11.34 -5.42
C ARG A 207 -1.52 -12.59 -5.30
N LEU A 208 -2.42 -12.84 -6.25
CA LEU A 208 -3.25 -14.05 -6.29
C LEU A 208 -2.37 -15.31 -6.42
N LYS A 209 -1.40 -15.30 -7.35
CA LYS A 209 -0.41 -16.39 -7.52
C LYS A 209 0.41 -16.61 -6.25
N GLY A 210 0.77 -15.54 -5.56
CA GLY A 210 1.47 -15.57 -4.28
C GLY A 210 0.62 -15.99 -3.07
N GLY A 211 -0.68 -16.26 -3.25
CA GLY A 211 -1.57 -16.67 -2.17
C GLY A 211 -1.97 -15.55 -1.20
N GLU A 212 -1.86 -14.28 -1.62
CA GLU A 212 -2.25 -13.14 -0.79
C GLU A 212 -3.77 -13.16 -0.53
N ALA A 213 -4.16 -12.96 0.73
CA ALA A 213 -5.51 -13.20 1.20
C ALA A 213 -6.58 -12.32 0.52
N VAL A 214 -6.27 -11.04 0.28
CA VAL A 214 -7.19 -10.11 -0.37
C VAL A 214 -7.35 -10.43 -1.86
N ALA A 215 -6.27 -10.76 -2.56
CA ALA A 215 -6.32 -11.21 -3.94
C ALA A 215 -7.10 -12.54 -4.09
N GLN A 216 -6.93 -13.48 -3.15
CA GLN A 216 -7.74 -14.70 -3.08
C GLN A 216 -9.23 -14.41 -2.90
N GLU A 217 -9.60 -13.37 -2.13
CA GLU A 217 -10.99 -12.92 -2.00
C GLU A 217 -11.55 -12.38 -3.33
N MET A 218 -10.74 -11.66 -4.12
CA MET A 218 -11.13 -11.20 -5.46
C MET A 218 -11.33 -12.36 -6.44
N GLY A 219 -10.46 -13.37 -6.39
CA GLY A 219 -10.47 -14.56 -7.26
C GLY A 219 -11.33 -15.73 -6.78
N ARG A 220 -12.04 -15.59 -5.64
CA ARG A 220 -12.84 -16.67 -5.04
C ARG A 220 -13.95 -17.18 -5.96
N GLU A 221 -14.47 -18.37 -5.66
CA GLU A 221 -15.61 -18.98 -6.36
C GLU A 221 -16.80 -18.01 -6.47
N ILE A 222 -17.54 -18.10 -7.59
CA ILE A 222 -18.68 -17.22 -7.85
C ILE A 222 -19.79 -17.50 -6.83
N GLY A 223 -20.17 -16.47 -6.07
CA GLY A 223 -21.22 -16.55 -5.07
C GLY A 223 -22.62 -16.32 -5.64
N GLU A 224 -23.52 -15.82 -4.78
CA GLU A 224 -24.92 -15.60 -5.13
C GLU A 224 -25.16 -14.24 -5.82
N PRO A 225 -26.04 -14.15 -6.83
CA PRO A 225 -26.36 -12.90 -7.55
C PRO A 225 -26.87 -11.72 -6.69
N ALA A 226 -27.30 -12.00 -5.46
CA ALA A 226 -27.74 -10.98 -4.52
C ALA A 226 -26.58 -10.09 -4.01
N THR A 227 -25.36 -10.64 -3.94
CA THR A 227 -24.19 -10.01 -3.31
C THR A 227 -22.97 -9.97 -4.23
N ASP A 228 -22.80 -10.98 -5.10
CA ASP A 228 -21.67 -11.11 -6.02
C ASP A 228 -22.02 -10.55 -7.41
N ALA A 229 -21.21 -9.58 -7.87
CA ALA A 229 -21.41 -8.94 -9.16
C ALA A 229 -21.16 -9.88 -10.34
N LEU A 230 -20.21 -10.82 -10.26
CA LEU A 230 -19.95 -11.77 -11.34
C LEU A 230 -21.14 -12.72 -11.53
N ALA A 231 -21.75 -13.15 -10.43
CA ALA A 231 -22.98 -13.94 -10.48
C ALA A 231 -24.14 -13.13 -11.09
N TRP A 232 -24.27 -11.85 -10.71
CA TRP A 232 -25.30 -10.94 -11.22
C TRP A 232 -25.18 -10.66 -12.73
N TYR A 233 -23.94 -10.64 -13.25
CA TYR A 233 -23.60 -10.38 -14.66
C TYR A 233 -23.39 -11.64 -15.51
N ARG A 234 -23.56 -12.85 -14.96
CA ARG A 234 -23.28 -14.12 -15.66
C ARG A 234 -23.82 -14.15 -17.10
N ASN A 235 -25.09 -13.79 -17.29
CA ASN A 235 -25.71 -13.79 -18.61
C ASN A 235 -25.14 -12.69 -19.53
N HIS A 236 -24.71 -11.55 -18.98
CA HIS A 236 -24.12 -10.46 -19.77
C HIS A 236 -22.72 -10.83 -20.27
N PHE A 237 -21.91 -11.49 -19.44
CA PHE A 237 -20.64 -12.08 -19.88
C PHE A 237 -20.87 -13.11 -21.00
N ALA A 238 -21.81 -14.04 -20.80
CA ALA A 238 -22.10 -15.05 -21.82
C ALA A 238 -22.59 -14.42 -23.15
N GLN A 239 -23.46 -13.42 -23.09
CA GLN A 239 -23.94 -12.69 -24.27
C GLN A 239 -22.83 -11.88 -24.96
N ALA A 240 -21.86 -11.37 -24.20
CA ALA A 240 -20.67 -10.72 -24.72
C ALA A 240 -19.61 -11.70 -25.25
N GLY A 241 -19.86 -13.01 -25.22
CA GLY A 241 -18.97 -14.04 -25.78
C GLY A 241 -17.93 -14.60 -24.81
N PHE A 242 -18.03 -14.30 -23.51
CA PHE A 242 -17.11 -14.84 -22.52
C PHE A 242 -17.43 -16.30 -22.17
N ALA A 243 -16.40 -17.11 -22.05
CA ALA A 243 -16.51 -18.44 -21.45
C ALA A 243 -16.83 -18.33 -19.95
N ALA A 244 -17.45 -19.37 -19.39
CA ALA A 244 -17.59 -19.49 -17.95
C ALA A 244 -16.19 -19.61 -17.31
N PRO A 245 -15.86 -18.82 -16.27
CA PRO A 245 -14.53 -18.82 -15.69
C PRO A 245 -14.29 -20.12 -14.93
N ALA A 246 -13.20 -20.83 -15.24
CA ALA A 246 -12.88 -22.13 -14.65
C ALA A 246 -11.91 -22.03 -13.47
N THR A 247 -11.08 -20.99 -13.45
CA THR A 247 -10.02 -20.82 -12.46
C THR A 247 -10.19 -19.51 -11.66
N ALA A 248 -9.47 -19.40 -10.54
CA ALA A 248 -9.39 -18.14 -9.79
C ALA A 248 -8.84 -16.99 -10.65
N SER A 249 -7.91 -17.30 -11.55
CA SER A 249 -7.33 -16.37 -12.51
C SER A 249 -8.38 -15.86 -13.51
N ASP A 250 -9.21 -16.75 -14.07
CA ASP A 250 -10.29 -16.36 -14.98
C ASP A 250 -11.33 -15.46 -14.29
N ARG A 251 -11.67 -15.79 -13.03
CA ARG A 251 -12.60 -14.99 -12.23
C ARG A 251 -12.02 -13.61 -11.90
N LEU A 252 -10.74 -13.53 -11.56
CA LEU A 252 -10.06 -12.26 -11.34
C LEU A 252 -10.05 -11.43 -12.64
N ARG A 253 -9.76 -12.05 -13.78
CA ARG A 253 -9.75 -11.34 -15.08
C ARG A 253 -11.13 -10.81 -15.45
N GLN A 254 -12.19 -11.63 -15.33
CA GLN A 254 -13.57 -11.16 -15.56
C GLN A 254 -14.00 -10.07 -14.57
N LEU A 255 -13.55 -10.14 -13.31
CA LEU A 255 -13.77 -9.07 -12.33
C LEU A 255 -13.12 -7.75 -12.79
N PHE A 256 -11.90 -7.80 -13.29
CA PHE A 256 -11.21 -6.60 -13.81
C PHE A 256 -11.85 -6.06 -15.09
N VAL A 257 -12.35 -6.92 -15.99
CA VAL A 257 -13.18 -6.47 -17.13
C VAL A 257 -14.38 -5.64 -16.63
N MET A 258 -15.07 -6.12 -15.60
CA MET A 258 -16.20 -5.39 -15.01
C MET A 258 -15.75 -4.10 -14.34
N LEU A 259 -14.62 -4.08 -13.64
CA LEU A 259 -14.08 -2.87 -13.01
C LEU A 259 -13.76 -1.79 -14.06
N VAL A 260 -13.19 -2.17 -15.21
CA VAL A 260 -12.93 -1.21 -16.30
C VAL A 260 -14.24 -0.57 -16.78
N GLY A 261 -15.28 -1.37 -16.98
CA GLY A 261 -16.61 -0.83 -17.32
C GLY A 261 -17.22 0.02 -16.21
N LEU A 262 -17.04 -0.37 -14.94
CA LEU A 262 -17.56 0.36 -13.80
C LEU A 262 -16.90 1.73 -13.66
N GLY A 263 -15.58 1.83 -13.72
CA GLY A 263 -14.88 3.11 -13.59
C GLY A 263 -15.24 4.08 -14.72
N MET A 264 -15.48 3.57 -15.94
CA MET A 264 -16.04 4.41 -17.01
C MET A 264 -17.46 4.89 -16.70
N ARG A 265 -18.31 4.07 -16.09
CA ARG A 265 -19.67 4.48 -15.72
C ARG A 265 -19.71 5.47 -14.56
N GLU A 266 -18.88 5.28 -13.53
CA GLU A 266 -18.89 6.10 -12.32
C GLU A 266 -18.15 7.44 -12.50
N SER A 267 -17.01 7.45 -13.17
CA SER A 267 -16.13 8.63 -13.24
C SER A 267 -15.60 8.96 -14.63
N SER A 268 -16.02 8.24 -15.66
CA SER A 268 -15.41 8.30 -17.00
C SER A 268 -13.89 8.05 -16.96
N GLY A 269 -13.45 7.18 -16.04
CA GLY A 269 -12.04 6.85 -15.83
C GLY A 269 -11.24 7.91 -15.06
N ARG A 270 -11.88 8.93 -14.48
CA ARG A 270 -11.21 9.99 -13.69
C ARG A 270 -10.95 9.48 -12.27
N TYR A 271 -9.69 9.25 -11.93
CA TYR A 271 -9.33 8.69 -10.62
C TYR A 271 -9.63 9.60 -9.42
N CYS A 272 -9.59 10.91 -9.63
CA CYS A 272 -9.71 11.93 -8.60
C CYS A 272 -11.12 12.49 -8.43
N GLU A 273 -12.14 11.87 -9.05
CA GLU A 273 -13.50 12.42 -9.07
C GLU A 273 -14.01 12.73 -7.66
N GLY A 274 -14.55 13.93 -7.49
CA GLY A 274 -15.14 14.36 -6.22
C GLY A 274 -16.48 13.67 -5.96
N ARG A 275 -17.18 14.14 -4.93
CA ARG A 275 -18.52 13.67 -4.60
C ARG A 275 -19.50 13.91 -5.74
N ASP A 276 -20.38 12.95 -6.00
CA ASP A 276 -21.57 13.18 -6.82
C ASP A 276 -22.40 14.34 -6.24
N ARG A 277 -22.43 15.45 -6.99
CA ARG A 277 -23.16 16.67 -6.59
C ARG A 277 -24.67 16.52 -6.73
N SER A 278 -25.14 15.52 -7.47
CA SER A 278 -26.57 15.22 -7.61
C SER A 278 -27.11 14.40 -6.42
N ALA A 279 -26.23 13.75 -5.66
CA ALA A 279 -26.60 13.02 -4.44
C ALA A 279 -26.68 13.96 -3.21
N SER A 280 -27.46 13.58 -2.21
CA SER A 280 -27.58 14.30 -0.92
C SER A 280 -26.65 13.76 0.17
N ASN A 281 -25.90 12.68 -0.10
CA ASN A 281 -25.01 12.05 0.86
C ASN A 281 -23.73 12.90 1.03
N THR A 282 -23.70 13.74 2.07
CA THR A 282 -22.57 14.66 2.36
C THR A 282 -21.84 14.32 3.65
N SER A 283 -22.16 13.21 4.30
CA SER A 283 -21.50 12.80 5.54
C SER A 283 -20.15 12.14 5.27
N ALA A 284 -19.28 12.09 6.27
CA ALA A 284 -17.98 11.42 6.15
C ALA A 284 -18.08 9.97 5.67
N ASN A 285 -19.10 9.25 6.15
CA ASN A 285 -19.23 7.81 5.90
C ASN A 285 -19.96 7.49 4.60
N THR A 286 -20.89 8.38 4.20
CA THR A 286 -21.80 8.16 3.08
C THR A 286 -21.41 8.91 1.80
N ALA A 287 -20.52 9.92 1.89
CA ALA A 287 -20.04 10.62 0.70
C ALA A 287 -19.19 9.67 -0.15
N GLU A 288 -19.62 9.47 -1.39
CA GLU A 288 -18.90 8.69 -2.40
C GLU A 288 -17.80 9.54 -3.03
N ALA A 289 -16.65 8.92 -3.35
CA ALA A 289 -15.54 9.61 -3.97
C ALA A 289 -14.62 8.67 -4.78
N GLY A 290 -13.83 9.28 -5.66
CA GLY A 290 -12.78 8.61 -6.43
C GLY A 290 -13.29 7.83 -7.63
N LEU A 291 -12.39 7.01 -8.18
CA LEU A 291 -12.55 6.33 -9.46
C LEU A 291 -13.86 5.54 -9.61
N PHE A 292 -14.31 4.90 -8.53
CA PHE A 292 -15.50 4.06 -8.49
C PHE A 292 -16.63 4.62 -7.62
N GLN A 293 -16.55 5.90 -7.25
CA GLN A 293 -17.55 6.58 -6.39
C GLN A 293 -17.95 5.71 -5.18
N MET A 294 -16.96 5.37 -4.33
CA MET A 294 -17.18 4.50 -3.17
C MET A 294 -17.28 5.30 -1.88
N SER A 295 -18.03 4.78 -0.90
CA SER A 295 -18.15 5.35 0.44
C SER A 295 -17.58 4.44 1.55
N TYR A 296 -17.24 5.03 2.70
CA TYR A 296 -16.62 4.31 3.83
C TYR A 296 -17.55 3.30 4.51
N ASP A 297 -18.87 3.37 4.29
CA ASP A 297 -19.81 2.35 4.76
C ASP A 297 -19.46 0.94 4.25
N LEU A 298 -18.79 0.83 3.09
CA LEU A 298 -18.24 -0.44 2.61
C LEU A 298 -17.20 -1.01 3.58
N CYS A 299 -16.32 -0.17 4.16
CA CYS A 299 -15.31 -0.60 5.13
C CYS A 299 -15.92 -1.05 6.46
N LEU A 300 -17.06 -0.47 6.86
CA LEU A 300 -17.79 -0.94 8.04
C LEU A 300 -18.41 -2.32 7.79
N ALA A 301 -18.77 -2.62 6.55
CA ALA A 301 -19.41 -3.87 6.16
C ALA A 301 -18.44 -5.01 5.82
N LEU A 302 -17.17 -4.70 5.51
CA LEU A 302 -16.20 -5.64 4.95
C LEU A 302 -14.82 -5.48 5.65
N PRO A 303 -14.42 -6.40 6.55
CA PRO A 303 -13.14 -6.32 7.27
C PRO A 303 -11.90 -6.32 6.36
N SER A 304 -11.99 -6.92 5.17
CA SER A 304 -10.92 -6.87 4.15
C SER A 304 -10.64 -5.45 3.66
N LEU A 305 -11.65 -4.58 3.61
CA LEU A 305 -11.44 -3.19 3.20
C LEU A 305 -10.76 -2.35 4.29
N GLN A 306 -10.96 -2.67 5.56
CA GLN A 306 -10.22 -2.02 6.66
C GLN A 306 -8.73 -2.34 6.57
N ARG A 307 -8.39 -3.62 6.32
CA ARG A 307 -7.00 -4.04 6.07
C ARG A 307 -6.39 -3.34 4.86
N LEU A 308 -7.17 -3.13 3.80
CA LEU A 308 -6.71 -2.36 2.64
C LEU A 308 -6.47 -0.89 3.01
N MET A 309 -7.34 -0.26 3.79
CA MET A 309 -7.11 1.12 4.27
C MET A 309 -5.84 1.23 5.10
N GLU A 310 -5.55 0.25 5.96
CA GLU A 310 -4.32 0.20 6.74
C GLU A 310 -3.09 0.03 5.85
N THR A 311 -3.17 -0.89 4.88
CA THR A 311 -2.09 -1.19 3.93
C THR A 311 -1.77 0.02 3.05
N TYR A 312 -2.78 0.74 2.59
CA TYR A 312 -2.64 1.85 1.66
C TYR A 312 -2.68 3.23 2.30
N GLY A 313 -2.84 3.38 3.62
CA GLY A 313 -3.32 4.59 4.31
C GLY A 313 -2.75 5.96 3.93
N ASN A 314 -1.58 6.04 3.28
CA ASN A 314 -1.01 7.26 2.68
C ASN A 314 -0.30 7.03 1.33
N SER A 315 -0.62 5.92 0.67
CA SER A 315 -0.09 5.57 -0.63
C SER A 315 -0.65 6.49 -1.72
N THR A 316 0.11 6.60 -2.80
CA THR A 316 -0.30 7.20 -4.07
C THR A 316 -0.06 6.23 -5.22
N THR A 317 -0.01 4.93 -4.93
CA THR A 317 0.32 3.87 -5.90
C THR A 317 -0.60 3.97 -7.13
N LEU A 318 0.04 4.00 -8.30
CA LEU A 318 -0.54 4.23 -9.62
C LEU A 318 -1.09 5.65 -9.90
N ALA A 319 -0.99 6.62 -8.99
CA ALA A 319 -1.51 7.98 -9.20
C ALA A 319 -0.90 8.67 -10.42
N GLU A 320 0.41 8.55 -10.65
CA GLU A 320 1.06 9.15 -11.82
C GLU A 320 0.58 8.52 -13.13
N VAL A 321 0.32 7.21 -13.15
CA VAL A 321 -0.18 6.51 -14.35
C VAL A 321 -1.61 6.95 -14.65
N PHE A 322 -2.51 6.90 -13.66
CA PHE A 322 -3.91 7.31 -13.84
C PHE A 322 -4.09 8.80 -14.14
N ARG A 323 -3.09 9.64 -13.85
CA ARG A 323 -3.12 11.08 -14.16
C ARG A 323 -2.93 11.36 -15.66
N GLU A 324 -2.36 10.43 -16.43
CA GLU A 324 -2.14 10.63 -17.86
C GLU A 324 -3.48 10.86 -18.60
N GLY A 325 -3.65 12.05 -19.17
CA GLY A 325 -4.90 12.45 -19.85
C GLY A 325 -6.03 12.91 -18.91
N VAL A 326 -5.77 13.06 -17.60
CA VAL A 326 -6.76 13.51 -16.62
C VAL A 326 -6.31 14.82 -15.96
N ARG A 327 -7.20 15.82 -15.95
CA ARG A 327 -7.02 17.05 -15.17
C ARG A 327 -8.01 17.09 -14.01
N CYS A 328 -7.47 16.96 -12.80
CA CYS A 328 -8.20 17.09 -11.54
C CYS A 328 -8.33 18.57 -11.16
N LYS A 329 -9.56 19.03 -10.90
CA LYS A 329 -9.82 20.38 -10.39
C LYS A 329 -9.63 20.39 -8.88
N ALA A 330 -9.39 21.56 -8.29
CA ALA A 330 -9.30 21.71 -6.83
C ALA A 330 -10.58 21.20 -6.13
N SER A 331 -11.75 21.41 -6.73
CA SER A 331 -13.03 20.89 -6.24
C SER A 331 -13.12 19.37 -6.18
N ASP A 332 -12.40 18.66 -7.05
CA ASP A 332 -12.44 17.20 -7.11
C ASP A 332 -11.76 16.61 -5.85
N TRP A 333 -10.81 17.36 -5.28
CA TRP A 333 -10.08 16.99 -4.07
C TRP A 333 -10.82 17.28 -2.77
N GLU A 334 -11.97 17.96 -2.81
CA GLU A 334 -12.79 18.23 -1.62
C GLU A 334 -13.25 16.94 -0.93
N ASN A 335 -13.06 16.85 0.38
CA ASN A 335 -13.51 15.72 1.20
C ASN A 335 -14.49 16.25 2.24
N HIS A 336 -15.48 15.43 2.59
CA HIS A 336 -16.56 15.85 3.47
C HIS A 336 -16.48 15.16 4.84
N GLY A 337 -16.79 15.91 5.89
CA GLY A 337 -16.80 15.42 7.27
C GLY A 337 -15.40 15.31 7.90
N ARG A 338 -15.23 14.39 8.85
CA ARG A 338 -13.99 14.15 9.61
C ARG A 338 -13.81 12.66 9.89
N GLY A 339 -12.63 12.26 10.38
CA GLY A 339 -12.33 10.87 10.77
C GLY A 339 -12.10 9.94 9.58
N HIS A 340 -12.24 8.63 9.82
CA HIS A 340 -11.90 7.58 8.85
C HIS A 340 -12.68 7.68 7.53
N GLY A 341 -13.93 8.15 7.55
CA GLY A 341 -14.71 8.36 6.33
C GLY A 341 -14.11 9.43 5.41
N MET A 342 -13.63 10.54 5.97
CA MET A 342 -12.91 11.57 5.23
C MET A 342 -11.55 11.06 4.72
N GLU A 343 -10.86 10.25 5.53
CA GLU A 343 -9.60 9.61 5.14
C GLU A 343 -9.79 8.63 3.99
N PHE A 344 -10.87 7.85 3.99
CA PHE A 344 -11.25 6.95 2.90
C PHE A 344 -11.48 7.74 1.61
N GLN A 345 -12.28 8.81 1.64
CA GLN A 345 -12.49 9.68 0.47
C GLN A 345 -11.18 10.24 -0.10
N ARG A 346 -10.28 10.69 0.79
CA ARG A 346 -8.96 11.18 0.38
C ARG A 346 -8.17 10.05 -0.29
N LEU A 347 -8.17 8.87 0.31
CA LEU A 347 -7.37 7.73 -0.15
C LEU A 347 -7.88 7.16 -1.48
N THR A 348 -9.20 7.03 -1.68
CA THR A 348 -9.78 6.58 -2.96
C THR A 348 -9.46 7.52 -4.12
N LYS A 349 -9.26 8.81 -3.86
CA LYS A 349 -8.86 9.81 -4.86
C LYS A 349 -7.34 9.91 -5.06
N ALA A 350 -6.56 9.71 -4.01
CA ALA A 350 -5.11 9.87 -4.06
C ALA A 350 -4.37 8.59 -4.47
N CYS A 351 -4.98 7.42 -4.27
CA CYS A 351 -4.37 6.11 -4.52
C CYS A 351 -5.29 5.26 -5.40
N PRO A 352 -5.13 5.30 -6.74
CA PRO A 352 -5.92 4.48 -7.64
C PRO A 352 -5.81 2.97 -7.36
N ALA A 353 -4.63 2.46 -6.97
CA ALA A 353 -4.48 1.04 -6.61
C ALA A 353 -5.38 0.63 -5.45
N PHE A 354 -5.45 1.46 -4.40
CA PHE A 354 -6.40 1.25 -3.30
C PHE A 354 -7.85 1.26 -3.77
N ALA A 355 -8.22 2.24 -4.61
CA ALA A 355 -9.59 2.32 -5.14
C ALA A 355 -9.96 1.07 -5.95
N VAL A 356 -9.03 0.55 -6.76
CA VAL A 356 -9.23 -0.69 -7.54
C VAL A 356 -9.39 -1.90 -6.62
N ASP A 357 -8.48 -2.09 -5.65
CA ASP A 357 -8.55 -3.22 -4.72
C ASP A 357 -9.85 -3.21 -3.90
N CYS A 358 -10.24 -2.03 -3.39
CA CYS A 358 -11.47 -1.88 -2.64
C CYS A 358 -12.71 -2.21 -3.49
N ALA A 359 -12.77 -1.68 -4.71
CA ALA A 359 -13.89 -1.94 -5.61
C ALA A 359 -13.94 -3.42 -6.02
N ALA A 360 -12.80 -4.05 -6.29
CA ALA A 360 -12.71 -5.47 -6.64
C ALA A 360 -13.29 -6.35 -5.54
N VAL A 361 -12.86 -6.16 -4.29
CA VAL A 361 -13.37 -6.89 -3.13
C VAL A 361 -14.86 -6.62 -2.93
N ALA A 362 -15.27 -5.35 -2.93
CA ALA A 362 -16.65 -4.98 -2.69
C ALA A 362 -17.60 -5.45 -3.81
N LEU A 363 -17.18 -5.57 -5.06
CA LEU A 363 -17.99 -6.17 -6.13
C LEU A 363 -18.30 -7.64 -5.87
N ARG A 364 -17.39 -8.38 -5.24
CA ARG A 364 -17.62 -9.79 -4.90
C ARG A 364 -18.55 -9.98 -3.71
N ALA A 365 -18.78 -8.95 -2.87
CA ALA A 365 -19.52 -9.08 -1.60
C ALA A 365 -20.71 -8.13 -1.41
N ARG A 366 -20.72 -6.98 -2.07
CA ARG A 366 -21.67 -5.87 -1.88
C ARG A 366 -22.03 -5.20 -3.21
N ARG A 367 -22.29 -5.98 -4.27
CA ARG A 367 -22.61 -5.48 -5.62
C ARG A 367 -23.72 -4.42 -5.69
N LYS A 368 -24.62 -4.40 -4.69
CA LYS A 368 -25.72 -3.44 -4.58
C LYS A 368 -25.29 -1.99 -4.33
N HIS A 369 -24.03 -1.74 -3.95
CA HIS A 369 -23.53 -0.39 -3.74
C HIS A 369 -23.63 0.47 -5.01
N TRP A 370 -23.26 -0.09 -6.17
CA TRP A 370 -23.22 0.68 -7.42
C TRP A 370 -24.51 0.59 -8.23
N GLY A 371 -25.13 1.75 -8.48
CA GLY A 371 -26.27 1.90 -9.38
C GLY A 371 -26.03 1.32 -10.78
N PRO A 372 -24.90 1.62 -11.45
CA PRO A 372 -24.54 1.04 -12.74
C PRO A 372 -24.46 -0.49 -12.74
N ILE A 373 -23.92 -1.11 -11.69
CA ILE A 373 -23.90 -2.58 -11.56
C ILE A 373 -25.32 -3.13 -11.43
N ASN A 374 -26.14 -2.51 -10.59
CA ASN A 374 -27.54 -2.92 -10.39
C ASN A 374 -28.37 -2.83 -11.68
N LYS A 375 -28.14 -1.78 -12.46
CA LYS A 375 -28.82 -1.53 -13.75
C LYS A 375 -28.19 -2.26 -14.93
N ARG A 376 -27.10 -3.02 -14.71
CA ARG A 376 -26.32 -3.70 -15.75
C ARG A 376 -25.78 -2.76 -16.83
N ALA A 377 -25.41 -1.55 -16.41
CA ALA A 377 -24.92 -0.49 -17.30
C ALA A 377 -23.39 -0.46 -17.43
N ALA A 378 -22.64 -1.21 -16.60
CA ALA A 378 -21.20 -1.35 -16.80
C ALA A 378 -20.96 -2.31 -17.98
N GLU A 379 -20.27 -1.84 -19.00
CA GLU A 379 -20.00 -2.65 -20.19
C GLU A 379 -18.90 -3.68 -19.89
N VAL A 380 -19.10 -4.92 -20.35
CA VAL A 380 -18.10 -5.99 -20.31
C VAL A 380 -17.63 -6.27 -21.72
N ARG A 381 -16.32 -6.12 -21.98
CA ARG A 381 -15.74 -6.04 -23.33
C ARG A 381 -14.67 -7.10 -23.54
N LEU A 382 -14.75 -7.88 -24.62
CA LEU A 382 -13.75 -8.89 -24.97
C LEU A 382 -12.39 -8.25 -25.29
N GLU A 383 -12.39 -7.02 -25.79
CA GLU A 383 -11.18 -6.22 -26.03
C GLU A 383 -10.43 -5.95 -24.72
N CYS A 384 -11.16 -5.74 -23.62
CA CYS A 384 -10.59 -5.62 -22.29
C CYS A 384 -10.02 -6.97 -21.81
N ASP A 385 -10.76 -8.07 -22.00
CA ASP A 385 -10.28 -9.41 -21.62
C ASP A 385 -9.00 -9.78 -22.37
N SER A 386 -8.93 -9.43 -23.66
CA SER A 386 -7.75 -9.66 -24.52
C SER A 386 -6.51 -8.93 -23.99
N LEU A 387 -6.66 -7.66 -23.59
CA LEU A 387 -5.59 -6.92 -22.93
C LEU A 387 -5.17 -7.61 -21.63
N LEU A 388 -6.12 -7.92 -20.76
CA LEU A 388 -5.81 -8.50 -19.45
C LEU A 388 -5.22 -9.91 -19.56
N LEU A 389 -5.61 -10.70 -20.55
CA LEU A 389 -5.01 -11.98 -20.85
C LEU A 389 -3.55 -11.82 -21.30
N ALA A 390 -3.24 -10.85 -22.16
CA ALA A 390 -1.87 -10.55 -22.55
C ALA A 390 -1.02 -10.09 -21.35
N VAL A 391 -1.58 -9.27 -20.46
CA VAL A 391 -0.92 -8.87 -19.21
C VAL A 391 -0.68 -10.08 -18.31
N GLN A 392 -1.66 -10.99 -18.20
CA GLN A 392 -1.52 -12.22 -17.44
C GLN A 392 -0.36 -13.07 -17.96
N GLN A 393 -0.26 -13.23 -19.28
CA GLN A 393 0.82 -13.97 -19.93
C GLN A 393 2.20 -13.37 -19.64
N LEU A 394 2.31 -12.03 -19.60
CA LEU A 394 3.55 -11.39 -19.17
C LEU A 394 3.89 -11.76 -17.73
N VAL A 395 2.94 -11.64 -16.79
CA VAL A 395 3.15 -11.99 -15.37
C VAL A 395 3.42 -13.48 -15.16
N ASP A 396 2.95 -14.35 -16.06
CA ASP A 396 3.26 -15.78 -16.05
C ASP A 396 4.65 -16.12 -16.58
N ALA A 397 5.20 -15.28 -17.47
CA ALA A 397 6.54 -15.44 -18.01
C ALA A 397 7.65 -14.91 -17.08
N ALA A 398 7.27 -14.23 -16.00
CA ALA A 398 8.15 -13.65 -14.98
C ALA A 398 8.19 -14.47 -13.70
#